data_AF-A0A6J8E3T0-F1
#
_entry.id   AF-A0A6J8E3T0-F1
#
_cell.length_a   1.000
_cell.length_b   1.000
_cell.length_c   1.000
_cell.angle_alpha   90.00
_cell.angle_beta   90.00
_cell.angle_gamma   90.00
#
_symmetry.space_group_name_H-M   'P 1'
#
loop_
_entity.id
_entity.type
_entity.pdbx_description
1 polymer ?
#
loop_
_entity_poly.entity_id
_entity_poly.type
_entity_poly.pdbx_seq_one_letter_code
_entity_poly.pdbx_strand_id
1 'polypeptide(L)'
;MHLQHHCPTDVRAGFVPMINPKNFNRDINISANAQYLLGFNEPDHHNQANLTVTQASSMWKEVEKKAAGKILVSPAVTNLNWLQQFLQHCHNCRVDHVAVHAYRCDAHQLMAYLKETWSRFHKPIKLTEFACPHTTSVNDQLRFMRDVLPLLESAPYVFRYAWFVTRRLHHNDGSWVDGSASLMKENSAELSVLGHYYNNFM
;
A
#
# COMPACT_ATOMS: atom_id res chain seq x y z
N MET A 1 37.73 -3.27 -11.39
CA MET A 1 36.51 -2.46 -11.60
C MET A 1 35.64 -2.68 -10.38
N HIS A 2 35.72 -1.79 -9.38
CA HIS A 2 34.99 -1.97 -8.12
C HIS A 2 33.54 -1.49 -8.29
N LEU A 3 32.59 -2.40 -8.13
CA LEU A 3 31.17 -2.08 -8.03
C LEU A 3 30.94 -1.32 -6.72
N GLN A 4 30.93 0.01 -6.79
CA GLN A 4 30.40 0.84 -5.70
C GLN A 4 28.89 0.61 -5.64
N HIS A 5 28.46 -0.26 -4.73
CA HIS A 5 27.06 -0.35 -4.35
C HIS A 5 26.66 0.98 -3.69
N HIS A 6 25.98 1.83 -4.45
CA HIS A 6 25.34 3.04 -3.94
C HIS A 6 24.16 2.65 -3.06
N CYS A 7 24.44 2.28 -1.82
CA CYS A 7 23.47 2.38 -0.75
C CYS A 7 23.58 3.79 -0.16
N PRO A 8 22.66 4.73 -0.44
CA PRO A 8 22.58 6.00 0.25
C PRO A 8 22.70 5.80 1.77
N THR A 9 23.59 6.60 2.33
CA THR A 9 23.98 6.64 3.74
C THR A 9 22.95 7.34 4.61
N ASP A 10 21.97 8.02 4.02
CA ASP A 10 20.78 8.50 4.70
C ASP A 10 19.76 7.37 4.84
N VAL A 11 19.13 7.30 6.01
CA VAL A 11 18.16 6.27 6.39
C VAL A 11 17.09 6.14 5.31
N ARG A 12 17.25 5.11 4.46
CA ARG A 12 16.24 4.69 3.48
C ARG A 12 14.93 4.38 4.21
N ALA A 13 13.82 4.75 3.58
CA ALA A 13 12.44 4.57 4.04
C ALA A 13 12.27 3.41 5.05
N GLY A 14 11.82 3.73 6.27
CA GLY A 14 11.67 2.74 7.34
C GLY A 14 10.74 1.59 6.96
N PHE A 15 11.14 0.36 7.32
CA PHE A 15 10.36 -0.84 7.09
C PHE A 15 9.01 -0.78 7.81
N VAL A 16 7.93 -1.08 7.09
CA VAL A 16 6.56 -1.16 7.63
C VAL A 16 6.09 -2.61 7.57
N PRO A 17 6.13 -3.36 8.70
CA PRO A 17 5.60 -4.71 8.76
C PRO A 17 4.09 -4.73 8.53
N MET A 18 3.59 -5.82 7.97
CA MET A 18 2.17 -6.09 7.75
C MET A 18 1.78 -7.43 8.38
N ILE A 19 0.61 -7.49 9.00
CA ILE A 19 0.07 -8.74 9.55
C ILE A 19 -0.56 -9.57 8.43
N ASN A 20 0.06 -10.70 8.11
CA ASN A 20 -0.56 -11.71 7.27
C ASN A 20 -1.40 -12.67 8.15
N PRO A 21 -2.71 -12.82 7.92
CA PRO A 21 -3.57 -13.66 8.74
C PRO A 21 -3.15 -15.14 8.73
N LYS A 22 -2.47 -15.62 7.68
CA LYS A 22 -1.93 -17.00 7.63
C LYS A 22 -0.85 -17.26 8.68
N ASN A 23 -0.18 -16.21 9.16
CA ASN A 23 0.87 -16.30 10.19
C ASN A 23 0.40 -15.79 11.56
N PHE A 24 -0.91 -15.54 11.73
CA PHE A 24 -1.43 -14.81 12.88
C PHE A 24 -1.11 -15.44 14.25
N ASN A 25 -1.17 -16.77 14.31
CA ASN A 25 -0.91 -17.53 15.53
C ASN A 25 0.60 -17.78 15.80
N ARG A 26 1.49 -17.26 14.96
CA ARG A 26 2.93 -17.35 15.18
C ARG A 26 3.40 -16.18 16.03
N ASP A 27 4.44 -16.41 16.81
CA ASP A 27 5.20 -15.35 17.46
C ASP A 27 6.02 -14.60 16.40
N ILE A 28 5.40 -13.59 15.81
CA ILE A 28 6.05 -12.72 14.85
C ILE A 28 6.80 -11.63 15.62
N ASN A 29 8.13 -11.63 15.53
CA ASN A 29 8.95 -10.55 16.05
C ASN A 29 8.79 -9.30 15.15
N ILE A 30 7.94 -8.37 15.56
CA ILE A 30 7.80 -7.07 14.89
C ILE A 30 9.00 -6.21 15.26
N SER A 31 9.84 -5.90 14.26
CA SER A 31 11.06 -5.10 14.41
C SER A 31 10.85 -3.91 15.36
N ALA A 32 11.75 -3.77 16.34
CA ALA A 32 11.74 -2.65 17.28
C ALA A 32 11.89 -1.29 16.58
N ASN A 33 12.53 -1.27 15.40
CA ASN A 33 12.73 -0.06 14.60
C ASN A 33 11.52 0.29 13.72
N ALA A 34 10.50 -0.57 13.65
CA ALA A 34 9.28 -0.28 12.90
C ALA A 34 8.43 0.73 13.68
N GLN A 35 8.05 1.84 13.04
CA GLN A 35 7.17 2.86 13.62
C GLN A 35 5.68 2.58 13.38
N TYR A 36 5.38 1.79 12.34
CA TYR A 36 4.03 1.48 11.89
C TYR A 36 3.82 -0.03 11.85
N LEU A 37 2.59 -0.47 12.02
CA LEU A 37 2.16 -1.84 11.72
C LEU A 37 0.93 -1.79 10.81
N LEU A 38 1.02 -2.39 9.63
CA LEU A 38 -0.11 -2.58 8.72
C LEU A 38 -0.97 -3.76 9.15
N GLY A 39 -2.29 -3.57 9.11
CA GLY A 39 -3.27 -4.63 9.32
C GLY A 39 -3.30 -5.65 8.18
N PHE A 40 -4.40 -6.38 8.07
CA PHE A 40 -4.57 -7.42 7.06
C PHE A 40 -4.59 -6.86 5.63
N ASN A 41 -4.00 -7.59 4.69
CA ASN A 41 -4.02 -7.28 3.26
C ASN A 41 -5.33 -7.73 2.60
N GLU A 42 -6.12 -6.79 2.08
CA GLU A 42 -7.33 -7.06 1.29
C GLU A 42 -8.24 -8.13 1.92
N PRO A 43 -8.68 -7.95 3.18
CA PRO A 43 -9.63 -8.88 3.80
C PRO A 43 -10.96 -8.96 3.07
N ASP A 44 -11.32 -7.91 2.33
CA ASP A 44 -12.50 -7.76 1.50
C ASP A 44 -12.42 -8.49 0.14
N HIS A 45 -11.29 -9.13 -0.17
CA HIS A 45 -11.11 -9.91 -1.40
C HIS A 45 -10.96 -11.41 -1.15
N HIS A 46 -11.74 -12.21 -1.89
CA HIS A 46 -11.77 -13.67 -1.78
C HIS A 46 -10.41 -14.34 -2.05
N ASN A 47 -9.59 -13.77 -2.93
CA ASN A 47 -8.30 -14.36 -3.32
C ASN A 47 -7.13 -13.88 -2.46
N GLN A 48 -7.40 -13.11 -1.39
CA GLN A 48 -6.40 -12.45 -0.56
C GLN A 48 -6.48 -12.94 0.88
N ALA A 49 -6.61 -12.05 1.87
CA ALA A 49 -6.85 -12.46 3.24
C ALA A 49 -8.24 -13.10 3.42
N ASN A 50 -9.25 -12.68 2.64
CA ASN A 50 -10.61 -13.24 2.63
C ASN A 50 -11.20 -13.42 4.04
N LEU A 51 -11.32 -12.30 4.76
CA LEU A 51 -11.86 -12.27 6.11
C LEU A 51 -13.21 -11.55 6.11
N THR A 52 -14.19 -12.18 6.73
CA THR A 52 -15.42 -11.47 7.11
C THR A 52 -15.08 -10.36 8.11
N VAL A 53 -15.95 -9.35 8.18
CA VAL A 53 -15.86 -8.27 9.19
C VAL A 53 -15.73 -8.83 10.61
N THR A 54 -16.54 -9.85 10.95
CA THR A 54 -16.53 -10.50 12.27
C THR A 54 -15.22 -11.22 12.57
N GLN A 55 -14.66 -11.93 11.59
CA GLN A 55 -13.36 -12.59 11.77
C GLN A 55 -12.28 -11.54 12.02
N ALA A 56 -12.17 -10.53 11.15
CA ALA A 56 -11.15 -9.50 11.27
C ALA A 56 -11.27 -8.72 12.59
N SER A 57 -12.49 -8.38 13.03
CA SER A 57 -12.71 -7.67 14.29
C SER A 57 -12.36 -8.53 15.51
N SER A 58 -12.70 -9.82 15.50
CA SER A 58 -12.34 -10.75 16.59
C SER A 58 -10.82 -10.90 16.77
N MET A 59 -10.07 -10.79 15.67
CA MET A 59 -8.60 -10.89 15.66
C MET A 59 -7.92 -9.57 16.07
N TRP A 60 -8.61 -8.43 15.96
CA TRP A 60 -7.94 -7.13 16.01
C TRP A 60 -7.32 -6.80 17.37
N LYS A 61 -7.90 -7.28 18.48
CA LYS A 61 -7.31 -7.08 19.81
C LYS A 61 -5.92 -7.67 19.96
N GLU A 62 -5.65 -8.78 19.28
CA GLU A 62 -4.31 -9.36 19.26
C GLU A 62 -3.39 -8.61 18.29
N VAL A 63 -3.92 -8.07 17.17
CA VAL A 63 -3.16 -7.13 16.31
C VAL A 63 -2.70 -5.91 17.11
N GLU A 64 -3.57 -5.33 17.94
CA GLU A 64 -3.23 -4.21 18.81
C GLU A 64 -2.09 -4.52 19.78
N LYS A 65 -2.12 -5.71 20.39
CA LYS A 65 -1.02 -6.17 21.26
C LYS A 65 0.28 -6.30 20.48
N LYS A 66 0.25 -6.93 19.30
CA LYS A 66 1.43 -7.09 18.42
C LYS A 66 1.97 -5.76 17.91
N ALA A 67 1.14 -4.72 17.79
CA ALA A 67 1.59 -3.38 17.47
C ALA A 67 2.52 -2.81 18.55
N ALA A 68 2.33 -3.19 19.83
CA ALA A 68 3.21 -2.85 20.95
C ALA A 68 3.61 -1.35 20.97
N GLY A 69 2.62 -0.46 20.91
CA GLY A 69 2.82 0.99 20.93
C GLY A 69 3.12 1.65 19.58
N LYS A 70 3.33 0.88 18.50
CA LYS A 70 3.47 1.40 17.14
C LYS A 70 2.15 2.01 16.63
N ILE A 71 2.25 2.88 15.62
CA ILE A 71 1.09 3.42 14.90
C ILE A 71 0.43 2.26 14.15
N LEU A 72 -0.80 1.93 14.53
CA LEU A 72 -1.55 0.83 13.96
C LEU A 72 -2.40 1.32 12.79
N VAL A 73 -2.13 0.78 11.62
CA VAL A 73 -2.85 1.09 10.39
C VAL A 73 -3.94 0.05 10.18
N SER A 74 -5.11 0.47 9.68
CA SER A 74 -6.25 -0.41 9.39
C SER A 74 -5.85 -1.59 8.47
N PRO A 75 -6.73 -2.59 8.32
CA PRO A 75 -6.64 -3.45 7.15
C PRO A 75 -6.60 -2.61 5.86
N ALA A 76 -5.78 -3.02 4.90
CA ALA A 76 -5.68 -2.36 3.60
C ALA A 76 -6.78 -2.91 2.69
N VAL A 77 -7.80 -2.10 2.41
CA VAL A 77 -9.01 -2.52 1.67
C VAL A 77 -9.08 -1.86 0.29
N THR A 78 -9.87 -2.44 -0.61
CA THR A 78 -10.36 -1.72 -1.80
C THR A 78 -11.81 -1.24 -1.59
N ASN A 79 -12.57 -1.92 -0.72
CA ASN A 79 -13.96 -1.66 -0.39
C ASN A 79 -14.11 -0.88 0.92
N LEU A 80 -14.40 0.42 0.82
CA LEU A 80 -14.60 1.29 1.99
C LEU A 80 -15.80 0.90 2.86
N ASN A 81 -16.82 0.22 2.31
CA ASN A 81 -17.96 -0.24 3.10
C ASN A 81 -17.57 -1.39 4.03
N TRP A 82 -16.68 -2.29 3.59
CA TRP A 82 -16.14 -3.34 4.46
C TRP A 82 -15.38 -2.71 5.62
N LEU A 83 -14.52 -1.70 5.35
CA LEU A 83 -13.77 -1.02 6.41
C LEU A 83 -14.70 -0.28 7.39
N GLN A 84 -15.74 0.38 6.89
CA GLN A 84 -16.76 1.02 7.72
C GLN A 84 -17.43 0.01 8.66
N GLN A 85 -17.85 -1.14 8.13
CA GLN A 85 -18.48 -2.20 8.93
C GLN A 85 -17.49 -2.80 9.95
N PHE A 86 -16.23 -2.99 9.57
CA PHE A 86 -15.17 -3.43 10.47
C PHE A 86 -14.99 -2.47 11.65
N LEU A 87 -14.88 -1.16 11.40
CA LEU A 87 -14.74 -0.17 12.46
C LEU A 87 -15.98 -0.09 13.35
N GLN A 88 -17.18 -0.33 12.81
CA GLN A 88 -18.42 -0.40 13.59
C GLN A 88 -18.51 -1.65 14.47
N HIS A 89 -18.04 -2.81 14.00
CA HIS A 89 -18.04 -4.07 14.75
C HIS A 89 -16.91 -4.14 15.80
N CYS A 90 -15.78 -3.50 15.53
CA CYS A 90 -14.62 -3.54 16.40
C CYS A 90 -14.72 -2.46 17.50
N HIS A 91 -15.61 -2.70 18.47
CA HIS A 91 -15.82 -1.76 19.59
C HIS A 91 -14.51 -1.55 20.37
N ASN A 92 -14.16 -0.29 20.60
CA ASN A 92 -12.93 0.13 21.29
C ASN A 92 -11.64 -0.36 20.63
N CYS A 93 -11.67 -0.62 19.32
CA CYS A 93 -10.46 -0.95 18.58
C CYS A 93 -9.66 0.30 18.20
N ARG A 94 -8.34 0.22 18.35
CA ARG A 94 -7.41 1.25 17.92
C ARG A 94 -7.11 1.08 16.43
N VAL A 95 -7.36 2.14 15.68
CA VAL A 95 -6.90 2.33 14.31
C VAL A 95 -6.42 3.78 14.22
N ASP A 96 -5.13 3.96 14.03
CA ASP A 96 -4.50 5.29 14.03
C ASP A 96 -4.52 5.89 12.62
N HIS A 97 -4.24 5.07 11.59
CA HIS A 97 -4.23 5.44 10.18
C HIS A 97 -5.12 4.50 9.36
N VAL A 98 -5.60 4.95 8.20
CA VAL A 98 -6.36 4.11 7.25
C VAL A 98 -5.48 3.70 6.07
N ALA A 99 -5.43 2.41 5.77
CA ALA A 99 -4.81 1.87 4.57
C ALA A 99 -5.85 1.56 3.49
N VAL A 100 -5.53 1.90 2.24
CA VAL A 100 -6.34 1.59 1.06
C VAL A 100 -5.45 1.17 -0.11
N HIS A 101 -5.99 0.32 -0.96
CA HIS A 101 -5.46 0.01 -2.28
C HIS A 101 -6.35 0.63 -3.34
N ALA A 102 -5.75 1.23 -4.37
CA ALA A 102 -6.51 1.87 -5.43
C ALA A 102 -5.82 1.76 -6.78
N TYR A 103 -6.43 0.96 -7.66
CA TYR A 103 -5.94 0.73 -9.00
C TYR A 103 -6.80 1.50 -10.00
N ARG A 104 -6.25 2.58 -10.54
CA ARG A 104 -6.95 3.56 -11.41
C ARG A 104 -5.96 4.12 -12.41
N CYS A 105 -6.46 4.52 -13.58
CA CYS A 105 -5.64 5.15 -14.64
C CYS A 105 -5.85 6.66 -14.75
N ASP A 106 -6.80 7.21 -13.98
CA ASP A 106 -7.11 8.63 -13.95
C ASP A 106 -6.78 9.21 -12.57
N ALA A 107 -5.95 10.27 -12.56
CA ALA A 107 -5.46 10.88 -11.34
C ALA A 107 -6.60 11.52 -10.52
N HIS A 108 -7.58 12.15 -11.17
CA HIS A 108 -8.70 12.78 -10.48
C HIS A 108 -9.63 11.75 -9.83
N GLN A 109 -9.84 10.60 -10.47
CA GLN A 109 -10.60 9.49 -9.87
C GLN A 109 -9.88 8.93 -8.64
N LEU A 110 -8.54 8.82 -8.67
CA LEU A 110 -7.78 8.42 -7.48
C LEU A 110 -7.94 9.44 -6.36
N MET A 111 -7.75 10.73 -6.66
CA MET A 111 -7.86 11.77 -5.65
C MET A 111 -9.28 11.89 -5.08
N ALA A 112 -10.31 11.69 -5.89
CA ALA A 112 -11.70 11.64 -5.44
C ALA A 112 -11.93 10.48 -4.46
N TYR A 113 -11.40 9.29 -4.77
CA TYR A 113 -11.48 8.13 -3.87
C TYR A 113 -10.74 8.37 -2.54
N LEU A 114 -9.56 8.99 -2.57
CA LEU A 114 -8.81 9.31 -1.34
C LEU A 114 -9.54 10.39 -0.52
N LYS A 115 -10.14 11.38 -1.17
CA LYS A 115 -10.95 12.40 -0.49
C LYS A 115 -12.21 11.80 0.13
N GLU A 116 -12.85 10.84 -0.53
CA GLU A 116 -13.97 10.08 0.04
C GLU A 116 -13.52 9.27 1.26
N THR A 117 -12.40 8.57 1.14
CA THR A 117 -11.80 7.80 2.25
C THR A 117 -11.56 8.70 3.46
N TRP A 118 -10.95 9.88 3.25
CA TRP A 118 -10.71 10.82 4.34
C TRP A 118 -12.02 11.37 4.92
N SER A 119 -13.00 11.69 4.07
CA SER A 119 -14.32 12.18 4.51
C SER A 119 -15.08 11.16 5.36
N ARG A 120 -14.88 9.85 5.14
CA ARG A 120 -15.54 8.78 5.90
C ARG A 120 -14.87 8.52 7.25
N PHE A 121 -13.53 8.54 7.28
CA PHE A 121 -12.78 8.02 8.44
C PHE A 121 -12.01 9.08 9.22
N HIS A 122 -11.79 10.27 8.64
CA HIS A 122 -11.07 11.39 9.24
C HIS A 122 -9.71 11.01 9.87
N LYS A 123 -8.99 10.10 9.22
CA LYS A 123 -7.67 9.61 9.63
C LYS A 123 -6.65 9.81 8.51
N PRO A 124 -5.35 9.96 8.83
CA PRO A 124 -4.31 10.01 7.80
C PRO A 124 -4.31 8.73 6.96
N ILE A 125 -4.21 8.90 5.64
CA ILE A 125 -4.31 7.80 4.68
C ILE A 125 -2.92 7.28 4.31
N LYS A 126 -2.75 5.96 4.32
CA LYS A 126 -1.64 5.26 3.67
C LYS A 126 -2.18 4.56 2.41
N LEU A 127 -1.86 5.10 1.24
CA LEU A 127 -2.17 4.46 -0.04
C LEU A 127 -1.11 3.38 -0.31
N THR A 128 -1.34 2.16 0.17
CA THR A 128 -0.28 1.14 0.22
C THR A 128 -0.04 0.41 -1.09
N GLU A 129 -0.99 0.47 -2.02
CA GLU A 129 -0.82 0.01 -3.40
C GLU A 129 -1.63 0.89 -4.36
N PHE A 130 -1.00 1.33 -5.45
CA PHE A 130 -1.69 1.97 -6.58
C PHE A 130 -0.90 1.83 -7.89
N ALA A 131 -1.63 1.69 -8.99
CA ALA A 131 -1.12 1.62 -10.36
C ALA A 131 -2.28 1.85 -11.35
N CYS A 132 -1.99 2.04 -12.64
CA CYS A 132 -3.02 1.95 -13.69
C CYS A 132 -3.22 0.47 -14.07
N PRO A 133 -4.39 -0.14 -13.79
CA PRO A 133 -4.64 -1.53 -14.14
C PRO A 133 -5.01 -1.69 -15.62
N HIS A 134 -4.91 -2.92 -16.12
CA HIS A 134 -5.35 -3.34 -17.46
C HIS A 134 -4.73 -2.57 -18.64
N THR A 135 -3.64 -1.83 -18.42
CA THR A 135 -2.80 -1.30 -19.48
C THR A 135 -1.50 -2.08 -19.57
N THR A 136 -1.01 -2.25 -20.79
CA THR A 136 0.33 -2.78 -21.05
C THR A 136 1.29 -1.68 -21.55
N SER A 137 0.82 -0.44 -21.60
CA SER A 137 1.60 0.69 -22.10
C SER A 137 2.41 1.33 -20.96
N VAL A 138 3.74 1.21 -21.05
CA VAL A 138 4.68 1.93 -20.17
C VAL A 138 4.42 3.44 -20.21
N ASN A 139 4.06 3.97 -21.38
CA ASN A 139 3.75 5.39 -21.53
C ASN A 139 2.46 5.79 -20.80
N ASP A 140 1.46 4.90 -20.72
CA ASP A 140 0.21 5.18 -20.00
C ASP A 140 0.45 5.18 -18.50
N GLN A 141 1.23 4.21 -18.00
CA GLN A 141 1.67 4.17 -16.62
C GLN A 141 2.44 5.44 -16.24
N LEU A 142 3.38 5.87 -17.09
CA LEU A 142 4.17 7.08 -16.86
C LEU A 142 3.33 8.35 -16.91
N ARG A 143 2.33 8.45 -17.80
CA ARG A 143 1.39 9.59 -17.82
C ARG A 143 0.57 9.64 -16.52
N PHE A 144 -0.05 8.54 -16.13
CA PHE A 144 -0.78 8.47 -14.87
C PHE A 144 0.09 8.84 -13.66
N MET A 145 1.32 8.31 -13.60
CA MET A 145 2.29 8.63 -12.54
C MET A 145 2.63 10.13 -12.53
N ARG A 146 2.86 10.76 -13.70
CA ARG A 146 3.12 12.20 -13.79
C ARG A 146 1.96 13.05 -13.28
N ASP A 147 0.73 12.64 -13.58
CA ASP A 147 -0.46 13.39 -13.21
C ASP A 147 -0.78 13.22 -11.71
N VAL A 148 -0.53 12.05 -11.13
CA VAL A 148 -1.03 11.71 -9.79
C VAL A 148 -0.06 12.02 -8.66
N LEU A 149 1.27 11.88 -8.86
CA LEU A 149 2.23 12.10 -7.77
C LEU A 149 2.20 13.53 -7.20
N PRO A 150 2.14 14.61 -8.02
CA PRO A 150 2.02 15.97 -7.50
C PRO A 150 0.75 16.18 -6.66
N LEU A 151 -0.35 15.54 -7.05
CA LEU A 151 -1.61 15.62 -6.31
C LEU A 151 -1.52 14.90 -4.98
N LEU A 152 -0.87 13.72 -4.93
CA LEU A 152 -0.64 12.97 -3.70
C LEU A 152 0.24 13.77 -2.71
N GLU A 153 1.31 14.41 -3.18
CA GLU A 153 2.18 15.27 -2.34
C GLU A 153 1.44 16.50 -1.81
N SER A 154 0.55 17.10 -2.60
CA SER A 154 -0.20 18.28 -2.19
C SER A 154 -1.36 17.99 -1.22
N ALA A 155 -1.74 16.72 -1.05
CA ALA A 155 -2.93 16.32 -0.31
C ALA A 155 -2.63 16.08 1.17
N PRO A 156 -3.08 16.95 2.10
CA PRO A 156 -2.70 16.87 3.52
C PRO A 156 -3.26 15.63 4.24
N TYR A 157 -4.25 14.96 3.65
CA TYR A 157 -4.82 13.72 4.19
C TYR A 157 -4.09 12.46 3.72
N VAL A 158 -3.19 12.56 2.73
CA VAL A 158 -2.34 11.45 2.28
C VAL A 158 -1.04 11.50 3.07
N PHE A 159 -0.86 10.53 3.95
CA PHE A 159 0.33 10.44 4.81
C PHE A 159 1.53 9.81 4.10
N ARG A 160 1.29 8.71 3.37
CA ARG A 160 2.28 8.02 2.54
C ARG A 160 1.57 7.28 1.41
N TYR A 161 2.27 7.06 0.31
CA TYR A 161 1.82 6.23 -0.80
C TYR A 161 2.93 5.28 -1.26
N ALA A 162 2.57 4.16 -1.90
CA ALA A 162 3.52 3.21 -2.44
C ALA A 162 3.03 2.68 -3.80
N TRP A 163 3.82 2.95 -4.85
CA TRP A 163 3.52 2.49 -6.20
C TRP A 163 3.57 0.97 -6.29
N PHE A 164 2.59 0.37 -6.96
CA PHE A 164 2.59 -1.04 -7.29
C PHE A 164 2.95 -1.21 -8.79
N VAL A 165 4.07 -1.81 -9.17
CA VAL A 165 4.91 -2.73 -8.40
C VAL A 165 6.39 -2.45 -8.61
N THR A 166 7.22 -2.81 -7.62
CA THR A 166 8.67 -2.74 -7.75
C THR A 166 9.18 -3.52 -8.96
N ARG A 167 8.71 -4.76 -9.15
CA ARG A 167 9.09 -5.62 -10.27
C ARG A 167 8.02 -6.67 -10.57
N ARG A 168 7.68 -6.81 -11.84
CA ARG A 168 7.02 -7.98 -12.43
C ARG A 168 8.01 -8.68 -13.37
N LEU A 169 7.90 -10.01 -13.45
CA LEU A 169 8.80 -10.81 -14.27
C LEU A 169 8.39 -10.89 -15.73
N HIS A 170 7.14 -10.54 -16.08
CA HIS A 170 6.66 -10.65 -17.45
C HIS A 170 5.83 -9.42 -17.84
N HIS A 171 5.96 -9.01 -19.09
CA HIS A 171 5.15 -8.00 -19.78
C HIS A 171 4.22 -8.70 -20.77
N ASN A 172 2.97 -8.24 -20.88
CA ASN A 172 1.90 -8.86 -21.67
C ASN A 172 1.57 -10.32 -21.27
N ASP A 173 1.64 -10.65 -19.97
CA ASP A 173 1.32 -11.99 -19.46
C ASP A 173 -0.17 -12.21 -19.15
N GLY A 174 -1.02 -11.23 -19.49
CA GLY A 174 -2.45 -11.23 -19.17
C GLY A 174 -2.76 -10.84 -17.72
N SER A 175 -1.76 -10.45 -16.92
CA SER A 175 -2.01 -9.91 -15.58
C SER A 175 -2.77 -8.59 -15.65
N TRP A 176 -3.70 -8.40 -14.72
CA TRP A 176 -4.45 -7.16 -14.60
C TRP A 176 -3.59 -5.99 -14.11
N VAL A 177 -2.46 -6.25 -13.44
CA VAL A 177 -1.35 -5.30 -13.32
C VAL A 177 -0.15 -5.86 -14.06
N ASP A 178 0.03 -5.35 -15.26
CA ASP A 178 1.05 -5.78 -16.21
C ASP A 178 2.47 -5.33 -15.82
N GLY A 179 3.48 -5.96 -16.40
CA GLY A 179 4.89 -5.61 -16.27
C GLY A 179 5.24 -4.16 -16.60
N SER A 180 4.41 -3.46 -17.37
CA SER A 180 4.57 -2.04 -17.71
C SER A 180 4.53 -1.12 -16.48
N ALA A 181 3.93 -1.55 -15.38
CA ALA A 181 3.93 -0.84 -14.10
C ALA A 181 5.23 -1.01 -13.30
N SER A 182 6.18 -1.83 -13.74
CA SER A 182 7.39 -2.15 -12.96
C SER A 182 8.32 -0.95 -12.79
N LEU A 183 8.74 -0.68 -11.56
CA LEU A 183 9.79 0.31 -11.27
C LEU A 183 11.20 -0.19 -11.61
N MET A 184 11.41 -1.51 -11.67
CA MET A 184 12.68 -2.12 -12.07
C MET A 184 12.56 -2.81 -13.42
N LYS A 185 13.65 -2.83 -14.18
CA LYS A 185 13.72 -3.62 -15.42
C LYS A 185 13.62 -5.10 -15.13
N GLU A 186 13.01 -5.85 -16.04
CA GLU A 186 12.94 -7.32 -15.96
C GLU A 186 14.36 -7.90 -15.82
N ASN A 187 14.54 -8.85 -14.89
CA ASN A 187 15.81 -9.56 -14.65
C ASN A 187 17.07 -8.69 -14.42
N SER A 188 16.92 -7.40 -14.14
CA SER A 188 18.03 -6.46 -13.92
C SER A 188 17.86 -5.65 -12.62
N ALA A 189 18.95 -5.31 -11.94
CA ALA A 189 18.93 -4.42 -10.77
C ALA A 189 18.68 -2.94 -11.12
N GLU A 190 18.57 -2.61 -12.40
CA GLU A 190 18.36 -1.24 -12.89
C GLU A 190 16.91 -0.79 -12.77
N LEU A 191 16.72 0.51 -12.56
CA LEU A 191 15.41 1.16 -12.62
C LEU A 191 14.88 1.18 -14.07
N SER A 192 13.56 1.04 -14.20
CA SER A 192 12.86 1.31 -15.45
C SER A 192 12.68 2.83 -15.64
N VAL A 193 12.07 3.25 -16.74
CA VAL A 193 11.69 4.66 -16.93
C VAL A 193 10.71 5.14 -15.86
N LEU A 194 9.78 4.28 -15.40
CA LEU A 194 8.91 4.58 -14.26
C LEU A 194 9.72 4.65 -12.97
N GLY A 195 10.65 3.72 -12.75
CA GLY A 195 11.51 3.69 -11.57
C GLY A 195 12.34 4.96 -11.41
N HIS A 196 12.95 5.42 -12.50
CA HIS A 196 13.69 6.68 -12.51
C HIS A 196 12.78 7.88 -12.20
N TYR A 197 11.58 7.93 -12.78
CA TYR A 197 10.64 9.01 -12.50
C TYR A 197 10.18 8.99 -11.03
N TYR A 198 9.70 7.85 -10.53
CA TYR A 198 9.19 7.70 -9.16
C TYR A 198 10.26 7.99 -8.10
N ASN A 199 11.49 7.49 -8.30
CA ASN A 199 12.57 7.67 -7.33
C ASN A 199 13.17 9.07 -7.32
N ASN A 200 13.04 9.84 -8.40
CA ASN A 200 13.52 11.23 -8.48
C ASN A 200 12.42 12.26 -8.18
N PHE A 201 11.18 11.82 -8.02
CA PHE A 201 10.06 12.67 -7.65
C PHE A 201 10.02 12.92 -6.13
N MET A 202 10.41 11.90 -5.35
CA MET A 202 10.63 11.96 -3.91
C MET A 202 11.99 12.61 -3.60
#